data_AF-A0A917JTX6-F1
#
_entry.id   AF-A0A917JTX6-F1
#
_cell.length_a   1.000
_cell.length_b   1.000
_cell.length_c   1.000
_cell.angle_alpha   90.00
_cell.angle_beta   90.00
_cell.angle_gamma   90.00
#
_symmetry.space_group_name_H-M   'P 1'
#
loop_
_entity.id
_entity.type
_entity.pdbx_description
1 polymer ?
#
loop_
_entity_poly.entity_id
_entity_poly.type
_entity_poly.pdbx_seq_one_letter_code
_entity_poly.pdbx_strand_id
1 'polypeptide(L)' 'MIALLVVGVLIIAIGLMMIFAPATLYKINAALNKKIFTDKEIFKNKTTVAVIYIAVGFLLVFTYLQYFFR' A
#
# COMPACT_ATOMS: atom_id res chain seq x y z
N MET A 1 -2.86 17.99 5.51
CA MET A 1 -3.44 17.89 4.14
C MET A 1 -2.53 17.19 3.16
N ILE A 2 -1.30 17.67 2.92
CA ILE A 2 -0.28 16.97 2.13
C ILE A 2 -0.03 15.52 2.59
N ALA A 3 -0.21 15.25 3.89
CA ALA A 3 -0.17 13.89 4.43
C ALA A 3 -1.08 12.89 3.70
N LEU A 4 -2.27 13.30 3.23
CA LEU A 4 -3.18 12.41 2.48
C LEU A 4 -2.58 11.99 1.13
N LEU A 5 -1.95 12.94 0.42
CA LEU A 5 -1.25 12.66 -0.83
C LEU A 5 -0.08 11.70 -0.59
N VAL A 6 0.76 12.00 0.40
CA VAL A 6 1.95 11.18 0.72
C VAL A 6 1.53 9.77 1.11
N VAL A 7 0.53 9.63 2.00
CA VAL A 7 0.02 8.33 2.43
C VAL A 7 -0.64 7.59 1.26
N GLY A 8 -1.44 8.28 0.44
CA GLY A 8 -2.08 7.69 -0.73
C GLY A 8 -1.06 7.10 -1.72
N VAL A 9 -0.02 7.88 -2.07
CA VAL A 9 1.05 7.43 -2.96
C VAL A 9 1.82 6.23 -2.37
N LEU A 10 2.14 6.26 -1.07
CA LEU A 10 2.82 5.15 -0.41
C LEU A 10 1.98 3.87 -0.42
N ILE A 11 0.67 3.97 -0.18
CA ILE A 11 -0.23 2.81 -0.21
C ILE A 11 -0.31 2.22 -1.63
N ILE A 12 -0.41 3.06 -2.67
CA ILE A 12 -0.37 2.60 -4.07
C ILE A 12 0.95 1.88 -4.35
N ALA A 13 2.08 2.46 -3.94
CA ALA A 13 3.39 1.86 -4.13
C ALA A 13 3.52 0.48 -3.44
N ILE A 14 2.99 0.33 -2.22
CA ILE A 14 2.94 -0.94 -1.50
C ILE A 14 2.06 -1.96 -2.24
N GLY A 15 0.87 -1.56 -2.70
CA GLY A 15 -0.01 -2.42 -3.48
C GLY A 15 0.63 -2.89 -4.80
N LEU A 16 1.33 -2.00 -5.51
CA LEU A 16 2.10 -2.37 -6.70
C LEU A 16 3.25 -3.34 -6.37
N MET A 17 3.99 -3.10 -5.29
CA MET A 17 5.03 -4.03 -4.84
C MET A 17 4.47 -5.40 -4.47
N MET A 18 3.26 -5.50 -3.91
CA MET A 18 2.62 -6.79 -3.63
C MET A 18 2.32 -7.60 -4.89
N ILE A 19 2.03 -6.94 -6.03
CA ILE A 19 1.76 -7.59 -7.32
C ILE A 19 3.06 -7.97 -8.02
N PHE A 20 3.97 -7.00 -8.20
CA PHE A 20 5.14 -7.16 -9.06
C PHE A 20 6.37 -7.69 -8.33
N ALA A 21 6.54 -7.37 -7.05
CA ALA A 21 7.74 -7.69 -6.28
C ALA A 21 7.44 -8.15 -4.83
N PRO A 22 6.56 -9.16 -4.63
CA PRO A 22 6.19 -9.60 -3.29
C PRO A 22 7.41 -10.13 -2.49
N ALA A 23 8.40 -10.70 -3.18
CA ALA A 23 9.68 -11.14 -2.60
C ALA A 23 10.43 -10.00 -1.88
N THR A 24 10.35 -8.78 -2.39
CA THR A 24 11.00 -7.60 -1.79
C THR A 24 10.33 -7.25 -0.46
N LEU A 25 8.99 -7.32 -0.39
CA LEU A 25 8.24 -7.09 0.85
C LEU A 25 8.59 -8.14 1.92
N TYR A 26 8.80 -9.40 1.53
CA TYR A 26 9.30 -10.43 2.45
C TYR A 26 10.69 -10.11 2.98
N LYS A 27 11.62 -9.66 2.12
CA LYS A 27 12.98 -9.27 2.53
C LYS A 27 12.96 -8.08 3.49
N ILE A 28 12.12 -7.08 3.23
CA ILE A 28 11.94 -5.93 4.12
C ILE A 28 11.39 -6.37 5.48
N ASN A 29 10.37 -7.23 5.50
CA ASN A 29 9.84 -7.77 6.76
C ASN A 29 10.87 -8.62 7.52
N ALA A 30 11.67 -9.41 6.81
CA ALA A 30 12.75 -10.18 7.41
C ALA A 30 13.85 -9.27 7.99
N ALA A 31 14.22 -8.19 7.28
CA ALA A 31 15.21 -7.23 7.74
C ALA A 31 14.75 -6.41 8.95
N LEU A 32 13.45 -6.13 9.06
CA LEU A 32 12.87 -5.38 10.18
C LEU A 32 12.68 -6.23 11.45
N ASN A 33 13.00 -7.53 11.43
CA ASN A 33 12.84 -8.48 12.55
C ASN A 33 11.44 -8.46 13.20
N LYS A 34 10.45 -7.90 12.52
CA LYS A 34 9.14 -7.60 13.06
C LYS A 34 8.09 -8.04 12.05
N LYS A 35 7.14 -8.83 12.54
CA LYS A 35 5.98 -9.36 11.82
C LYS A 35 4.98 -8.23 11.49
N ILE A 36 5.42 -7.17 10.81
CA ILE A 36 4.63 -5.95 10.60
C ILE A 36 3.57 -6.16 9.51
N PHE A 37 3.90 -6.90 8.44
CA PHE A 37 3.03 -7.00 7.26
C PHE A 37 2.70 -8.44 6.82
N THR A 38 3.34 -9.45 7.41
CA THR A 38 3.21 -10.85 6.98
C THR A 38 2.34 -11.66 7.94
N ASP A 39 1.06 -11.29 8.09
CA ASP A 39 0.12 -12.36 8.38
C ASP A 39 0.06 -13.23 7.14
N LYS A 40 0.30 -14.54 7.32
CA LYS A 40 0.29 -15.53 6.22
C LYS A 40 -0.98 -15.40 5.37
N GLU A 41 -2.07 -14.94 5.97
CA GLU A 41 -3.36 -14.70 5.32
C GLU A 41 -3.35 -13.55 4.31
N ILE A 42 -2.65 -12.46 4.60
CA ILE A 42 -2.55 -11.31 3.68
C ILE A 42 -1.80 -11.71 2.40
N PHE A 43 -0.72 -12.46 2.55
CA PHE A 43 0.06 -12.92 1.39
C PHE A 43 -0.58 -14.11 0.66
N LYS A 44 -1.46 -14.87 1.32
CA LYS A 44 -2.27 -15.93 0.66
C LYS A 44 -3.15 -15.34 -0.43
N ASN A 45 -3.76 -14.18 -0.16
CA ASN A 45 -4.58 -13.43 -1.11
C ASN A 45 -3.91 -12.11 -1.55
N LYS A 46 -2.58 -12.14 -1.75
CA LYS A 46 -1.75 -10.96 -2.04
C LYS A 46 -2.30 -10.07 -3.16
N THR A 47 -2.85 -10.66 -4.23
CA THR A 47 -3.40 -9.93 -5.36
C THR A 47 -4.68 -9.18 -4.99
N THR A 48 -5.60 -9.83 -4.28
CA THR A 48 -6.85 -9.20 -3.82
C THR A 48 -6.55 -8.05 -2.86
N VAL A 49 -5.63 -8.27 -1.92
CA VAL A 49 -5.22 -7.23 -0.97
C VAL A 49 -4.53 -6.06 -1.70
N ALA A 50 -3.66 -6.35 -2.68
CA ALA A 50 -3.00 -5.32 -3.47
C ALA A 50 -4.00 -4.42 -4.23
N VAL A 51 -5.03 -5.01 -4.83
CA VAL A 51 -6.09 -4.25 -5.52
C VAL A 51 -6.83 -3.32 -4.55
N ILE A 52 -7.15 -3.80 -3.34
CA ILE A 52 -7.78 -2.97 -2.31
C ILE A 52 -6.87 -1.82 -1.90
N TYR A 53 -5.57 -2.09 -1.68
CA TYR A 53 -4.59 -1.06 -1.34
C TYR A 53 -4.51 0.00 -2.43
N ILE A 54 -4.39 -0.40 -3.70
CA ILE A 54 -4.33 0.53 -4.83
C ILE A 54 -5.61 1.38 -4.89
N ALA A 55 -6.79 0.77 -4.75
CA ALA A 55 -8.07 1.49 -4.76
C ALA A 55 -8.17 2.52 -3.63
N VAL A 56 -7.80 2.15 -2.40
CA VAL A 56 -7.77 3.07 -1.24
C VAL A 56 -6.76 4.19 -1.46
N GLY A 57 -5.59 3.89 -2.00
CA GLY A 57 -4.57 4.88 -2.32
C GLY A 57 -5.06 5.90 -3.35
N PHE A 58 -5.74 5.45 -4.41
CA PHE A 58 -6.39 6.34 -5.38
C PHE A 58 -7.46 7.23 -4.74
N LEU A 59 -8.31 6.67 -3.85
CA LEU A 59 -9.32 7.45 -3.12
C LEU A 59 -8.70 8.54 -2.24
N LEU A 60 -7.57 8.26 -1.58
CA LEU A 60 -6.88 9.24 -0.75
C LEU A 60 -6.27 10.37 -1.58
N VAL A 61 -5.65 10.04 -2.71
CA VAL A 61 -5.14 11.03 -3.67
C VAL A 61 -6.29 11.87 -4.24
N PHE A 62 -7.40 11.24 -4.63
CA PHE A 62 -8.59 11.92 -5.13
C PHE A 62 -9.18 12.88 -4.09
N THR A 63 -9.28 12.44 -2.84
CA THR A 63 -9.78 13.27 -1.73
C THR A 63 -8.87 14.47 -1.49
N TYR A 64 -7.55 14.29 -1.56
CA TYR A 64 -6.59 15.38 -1.46
C TYR A 64 -6.79 16.40 -2.60
N LEU A 65 -6.90 15.94 -3.84
CA LEU A 65 -7.12 16.81 -5.01
C LEU A 65 -8.44 17.57 -4.87
N GLN A 66 -9.54 16.89 -4.54
CA GLN A 66 -10.85 17.52 -4.37
C GLN A 66 -10.83 18.62 -3.31
N TYR A 67 -10.12 18.41 -2.20
CA TYR A 67 -10.00 19.44 -1.17
C TYR A 67 -9.03 20.56 -1.58
N PHE A 68 -7.93 20.26 -2.25
CA PHE A 68 -6.96 21.27 -2.68
C PHE A 68 -7.54 22.26 -3.70
N PHE A 69 -8.44 21.80 -4.58
CA PHE A 69 -9.09 22.62 -5.61
C PHE A 69 -10.37 23.33 -5.13
N ARG A 70 -10.75 23.19 -3.85
CA ARG A 70 -11.97 23.80 -3.28
C ARG A 70 -11.62 24.89 -2.28
#